data_AF-A0A352YUJ1-F1
#
_entry.id   AF-A0A352YUJ1-F1
#
_cell.length_a   1.000
_cell.length_b   1.000
_cell.length_c   1.000
_cell.angle_alpha   90.00
_cell.angle_beta   90.00
_cell.angle_gamma   90.00
#
_symmetry.space_group_name_H-M   'P 1'
#
loop_
_entity.id
_entity.type
_entity.pdbx_description
1 polymer ?
#
loop_
_entity_poly.entity_id
_entity_poly.type
_entity_poly.pdbx_seq_one_letter_code
_entity_poly.pdbx_strand_id
1 'polypeptide(L)'
;MCKSLSSLIAFFLFFPLCSCFGQEAFIITKPVVDTTGKKLTIRYDILDSKPDEKYNVTLIITDSKGTTINSRTVQGDIGEQVMGGPGKKIIWDYISDNISDEYEISIKIKVTKISKQSDTKDISASGSLPSLGSLMLQSVAVPGLGLTRLKQKPFWIMAVPGYGLVGGAVFYKLSSDANLENSNRTSDPNDREMYYDRYKQQKNFALICAAGAAVVWIADLAILFPAYSNAKKQSGDTRKSDLFVIPDFSTTCNAPVITLKYTF
;
A
#
# COMPACT_ATOMS: atom_id res chain seq x y z
N MET A 1 -41.91 20.47 -4.87
CA MET A 1 -41.07 19.80 -3.84
C MET A 1 -39.60 19.73 -4.31
N CYS A 2 -38.95 20.87 -4.57
CA CYS A 2 -37.64 20.92 -5.24
C CYS A 2 -36.63 21.83 -4.51
N LYS A 3 -36.62 21.79 -3.16
CA LYS A 3 -35.73 22.63 -2.34
C LYS A 3 -34.82 21.87 -1.36
N SER A 4 -34.95 20.55 -1.20
CA SER A 4 -34.11 19.80 -0.25
C SER A 4 -32.84 19.19 -0.87
N LEU A 5 -32.71 19.13 -2.19
CA LEU A 5 -31.57 18.49 -2.85
C LEU A 5 -30.32 19.39 -2.92
N SER A 6 -30.50 20.72 -2.87
CA SER A 6 -29.38 21.68 -2.94
C SER A 6 -28.59 21.80 -1.63
N SER A 7 -29.17 21.38 -0.49
CA SER A 7 -28.54 21.56 0.83
C SER A 7 -27.60 20.40 1.21
N LEU A 8 -27.72 19.25 0.53
CA LEU A 8 -26.92 18.05 0.84
C LEU A 8 -25.59 18.01 0.09
N ILE A 9 -25.48 18.75 -1.03
CA ILE A 9 -24.25 18.86 -1.83
C ILE A 9 -23.26 19.87 -1.21
N ALA A 10 -23.76 20.86 -0.46
CA ALA A 10 -22.93 21.90 0.17
C ALA A 10 -22.15 21.41 1.41
N PHE A 11 -22.57 20.30 2.04
CA PHE A 11 -21.88 19.78 3.24
C PHE A 11 -20.67 18.89 2.91
N PHE A 12 -20.55 18.41 1.66
CA PHE A 12 -19.44 17.55 1.23
C PHE A 12 -18.25 18.32 0.65
N LEU A 13 -18.38 19.64 0.44
CA LEU A 13 -17.34 20.50 -0.14
C LEU A 13 -16.54 21.31 0.90
N PHE A 14 -16.78 21.13 2.20
CA PHE A 14 -16.21 21.99 3.25
C PHE A 14 -15.39 21.25 4.33
N PHE A 15 -14.71 20.15 4.01
CA PHE A 15 -13.81 19.47 4.96
C PHE A 15 -12.80 18.55 4.25
N PRO A 16 -11.47 18.72 4.38
CA PRO A 16 -10.68 19.93 4.59
C PRO A 16 -9.63 20.14 3.48
N LEU A 17 -9.58 21.37 2.94
CA LEU A 17 -8.34 21.95 2.41
C LEU A 17 -7.43 22.27 3.61
N CYS A 18 -6.13 22.05 3.47
CA CYS A 18 -5.07 22.31 4.45
C CYS A 18 -4.66 21.11 5.34
N SER A 19 -3.96 20.17 4.72
CA SER A 19 -2.85 19.49 5.38
C SER A 19 -1.63 19.59 4.48
N CYS A 20 -1.13 20.82 4.33
CA CYS A 20 0.24 21.03 3.86
C CYS A 20 1.17 20.61 5.01
N PHE A 21 1.45 19.31 5.12
CA PHE A 21 2.61 18.84 5.86
C PHE A 21 3.84 19.36 5.12
N GLY A 22 4.42 20.47 5.61
CA GLY A 22 5.74 20.89 5.20
C GLY A 22 6.73 19.76 5.46
N GLN A 23 7.53 19.39 4.46
CA GLN A 23 8.60 18.42 4.64
C GLN A 23 9.63 19.04 5.60
N GLU A 24 9.82 18.44 6.77
CA GLU A 24 10.92 18.81 7.66
C GLU A 24 12.24 18.45 6.99
N ALA A 25 12.98 19.46 6.54
CA ALA A 25 14.30 19.31 5.96
C ALA A 25 15.35 19.33 7.07
N PHE A 26 16.26 18.36 7.04
CA PHE A 26 17.48 18.35 7.86
C PHE A 26 18.65 18.86 7.03
N ILE A 27 19.68 19.40 7.67
CA ILE A 27 20.83 20.01 7.01
C ILE A 27 22.10 19.19 7.30
N ILE A 28 22.93 18.99 6.29
CA ILE A 28 24.23 18.30 6.41
C ILE A 28 25.33 19.35 6.29
N THR A 29 26.27 19.38 7.23
CA THR A 29 27.42 20.31 7.14
C THR A 29 28.40 19.88 6.06
N LYS A 30 29.18 20.85 5.56
CA LYS A 30 30.26 20.55 4.61
C LYS A 30 31.26 19.61 5.29
N PRO A 31 31.56 18.43 4.72
CA PRO A 31 32.45 17.48 5.37
C PRO A 31 33.88 18.04 5.45
N VAL A 32 34.52 17.82 6.60
CA VAL A 32 35.93 18.12 6.83
C VAL A 32 36.71 16.82 6.75
N VAL A 33 37.78 16.82 5.96
CA VAL A 33 38.57 15.63 5.68
C VAL A 33 39.97 15.84 6.23
N ASP A 34 40.39 14.94 7.11
CA ASP A 34 41.73 14.90 7.69
C ASP A 34 42.40 13.57 7.31
N THR A 35 43.62 13.65 6.80
CA THR A 35 44.45 12.46 6.56
C THR A 35 45.41 12.30 7.73
N THR A 36 45.35 11.17 8.44
CA THR A 36 46.28 10.86 9.53
C THR A 36 46.90 9.51 9.29
N GLY A 37 48.16 9.50 8.85
CA GLY A 37 48.85 8.29 8.43
C GLY A 37 48.16 7.66 7.22
N LYS A 38 47.79 6.38 7.34
CA LYS A 38 47.16 5.57 6.27
C LYS A 38 45.63 5.61 6.26
N LYS A 39 45.04 6.51 7.03
CA LYS A 39 43.59 6.58 7.23
C LYS A 39 43.06 7.96 6.92
N LEU A 40 41.92 7.98 6.25
CA LEU A 40 41.15 9.15 5.96
C LEU A 40 40.04 9.30 6.99
N THR A 41 39.99 10.43 7.68
CA THR A 41 38.95 10.75 8.66
C THR A 41 38.04 11.84 8.10
N ILE A 42 36.77 11.53 7.95
CA ILE A 42 35.75 12.45 7.42
C ILE A 42 34.81 12.80 8.56
N ARG A 43 34.69 14.09 8.89
CA ARG A 43 33.79 14.61 9.92
C ARG A 43 32.65 15.40 9.30
N TYR A 44 31.45 15.20 9.82
CA TYR A 44 30.23 15.89 9.37
C TYR A 44 29.20 15.95 10.50
N ASP A 45 28.19 16.80 10.35
CA ASP A 45 27.09 16.95 11.30
C ASP A 45 25.75 16.83 10.57
N ILE A 46 24.75 16.30 11.27
CA ILE A 46 23.35 16.27 10.83
C ILE A 46 22.57 17.24 11.72
N LEU A 47 22.43 18.48 11.25
CA LEU A 47 21.73 19.55 11.94
C LEU A 47 20.21 19.43 11.73
N ASP A 48 19.45 20.03 12.64
CA ASP A 48 17.98 20.03 12.65
C ASP A 48 17.35 18.62 12.63
N SER A 49 18.05 17.66 13.23
CA SER A 49 17.58 16.30 13.42
C SER A 49 16.88 16.13 14.78
N LYS A 50 15.80 15.34 14.81
CA LYS A 50 15.14 15.02 16.09
C LYS A 50 15.88 13.90 16.82
N PRO A 51 15.82 13.84 18.17
CA PRO A 51 16.56 12.85 18.96
C PRO A 51 16.29 11.38 18.60
N ASP A 52 15.13 11.06 18.03
CA ASP A 52 14.74 9.69 17.65
C ASP A 52 14.88 9.41 16.14
N GLU A 53 15.41 10.35 15.37
CA GLU A 53 15.56 10.22 13.93
C GLU A 53 16.85 9.48 13.56
N LYS A 54 16.67 8.49 12.68
CA LYS A 54 17.74 7.66 12.13
C LYS A 54 17.94 8.01 10.67
N TYR A 55 19.18 7.90 10.22
CA TYR A 55 19.59 8.23 8.87
C TYR A 55 20.39 7.07 8.26
N ASN A 56 20.28 6.93 6.94
CA ASN A 56 21.16 6.08 6.16
C ASN A 56 22.23 6.98 5.56
N VAL A 57 23.47 6.72 5.94
CA VAL A 57 24.63 7.51 5.51
C VAL A 57 25.45 6.66 4.55
N THR A 58 25.59 7.14 3.31
CA THR A 58 26.39 6.50 2.29
C THR A 58 27.59 7.37 1.92
N LEU A 59 28.76 6.77 1.90
CA LEU A 59 29.99 7.38 1.39
C LEU A 59 30.13 7.06 -0.09
N ILE A 60 30.29 8.09 -0.91
CA ILE A 60 30.56 7.96 -2.35
C ILE A 60 31.92 8.57 -2.62
N ILE A 61 32.84 7.74 -3.11
CA ILE A 61 34.21 8.14 -3.45
C ILE A 61 34.38 7.97 -4.95
N THR A 62 34.87 8.99 -5.64
CA THR A 62 35.13 8.93 -7.07
C THR A 62 36.55 9.37 -7.40
N ASP A 63 37.15 8.81 -8.45
CA ASP A 63 38.43 9.27 -8.99
C ASP A 63 38.27 10.58 -9.78
N SER A 64 39.40 11.10 -10.30
CA SER A 64 39.43 12.30 -11.18
C SER A 64 38.63 12.15 -12.49
N LYS A 65 38.28 10.91 -12.88
CA LYS A 65 37.45 10.60 -14.05
C LYS A 65 35.97 10.44 -13.70
N GLY A 66 35.61 10.54 -12.42
CA GLY A 66 34.25 10.33 -11.91
C GLY A 66 33.85 8.86 -11.70
N THR A 67 34.79 7.92 -11.83
CA THR A 67 34.55 6.49 -11.59
C THR A 67 34.44 6.24 -10.09
N THR A 68 33.41 5.52 -9.65
CA THR A 68 33.23 5.19 -8.23
C THR A 68 34.25 4.16 -7.75
N ILE A 69 34.92 4.45 -6.65
CA ILE A 69 35.88 3.58 -5.98
C ILE A 69 35.14 2.75 -4.92
N ASN A 70 35.42 1.45 -4.89
CA ASN A 70 34.82 0.54 -3.90
C ASN A 70 35.57 0.64 -2.57
N SER A 71 34.98 1.29 -1.57
CA SER A 71 35.54 1.46 -0.23
C SER A 71 35.02 0.36 0.71
N ARG A 72 35.83 -0.69 0.96
CA ARG A 72 35.44 -1.85 1.78
C ARG A 72 35.80 -1.67 3.25
N THR A 73 36.85 -0.90 3.54
CA THR A 73 37.41 -0.73 4.89
C THR A 73 36.87 0.52 5.61
N VAL A 74 35.58 0.83 5.40
CA VAL A 74 34.94 2.02 5.97
C VAL A 74 34.26 1.68 7.29
N GLN A 75 34.44 2.52 8.30
CA GLN A 75 33.90 2.33 9.65
C GLN A 75 33.52 3.67 10.30
N GLY A 76 32.66 3.63 11.32
CA GLY A 76 32.17 4.80 12.04
C GLY A 76 30.67 5.06 11.81
N ASP A 77 30.28 6.33 11.78
CA ASP A 77 28.91 6.78 11.53
C ASP A 77 28.56 6.65 10.03
N ILE A 78 28.44 5.42 9.55
CA ILE A 78 28.11 5.07 8.17
C ILE A 78 27.12 3.89 8.13
N GLY A 79 26.30 3.83 7.08
CA GLY A 79 25.31 2.80 6.87
C GLY A 79 23.96 3.16 7.49
N GLU A 80 23.19 2.15 7.85
CA GLU A 80 21.85 2.33 8.39
C GLU A 80 21.88 2.70 9.88
N GLN A 81 20.80 3.36 10.33
CA GLN A 81 20.54 3.66 11.73
C GLN A 81 21.50 4.66 12.40
N VAL A 82 22.18 5.51 11.61
CA VAL A 82 22.99 6.61 12.16
C VAL A 82 22.07 7.62 12.82
N MET A 83 22.30 7.91 14.10
CA MET A 83 21.51 8.90 14.84
C MET A 83 21.81 10.31 14.33
N GLY A 84 20.82 11.18 14.35
CA GLY A 84 21.01 12.62 14.12
C GLY A 84 22.02 13.27 15.08
N GLY A 85 22.40 14.51 14.78
CA GLY A 85 23.19 15.38 15.65
C GLY A 85 24.62 15.63 15.18
N PRO A 86 25.40 16.37 15.99
CA PRO A 86 26.78 16.72 15.65
C PRO A 86 27.77 15.59 15.94
N GLY A 87 29.00 15.77 15.46
CA GLY A 87 30.17 14.96 15.80
C GLY A 87 30.26 13.62 15.06
N LYS A 88 29.62 13.49 13.89
CA LYS A 88 29.66 12.25 13.12
C LYS A 88 31.00 12.08 12.44
N LYS A 89 31.49 10.84 12.41
CA LYS A 89 32.82 10.51 11.93
C LYS A 89 32.83 9.21 11.15
N ILE A 90 33.37 9.28 9.94
CA ILE A 90 33.69 8.13 9.09
C ILE A 90 35.21 8.01 8.99
N ILE A 91 35.72 6.80 9.12
CA ILE A 91 37.13 6.46 8.94
C ILE A 91 37.24 5.46 7.81
N TRP A 92 38.11 5.74 6.84
CA TRP A 92 38.39 4.84 5.73
C TRP A 92 39.88 4.53 5.65
N ASP A 93 40.21 3.23 5.53
CA ASP A 93 41.59 2.74 5.34
C ASP A 93 41.83 2.44 3.86
N TYR A 94 42.11 3.50 3.10
CA TYR A 94 42.22 3.44 1.64
C TYR A 94 43.42 2.60 1.17
N ILE A 95 44.49 2.52 1.98
CA ILE A 95 45.65 1.66 1.69
C ILE A 95 45.26 0.18 1.74
N SER A 96 44.46 -0.22 2.74
CA SER A 96 43.95 -1.59 2.84
C SER A 96 43.01 -1.97 1.70
N ASP A 97 42.41 -0.98 1.03
CA ASP A 97 41.61 -1.15 -0.20
C ASP A 97 42.45 -1.09 -1.49
N ASN A 98 43.79 -1.09 -1.38
CA ASN A 98 44.75 -0.98 -2.50
C ASN A 98 44.62 0.33 -3.31
N ILE A 99 44.24 1.43 -2.66
CA ILE A 99 44.23 2.75 -3.26
C ILE A 99 45.56 3.45 -2.94
N SER A 100 46.24 3.95 -3.98
CA SER A 100 47.51 4.69 -3.85
C SER A 100 47.29 6.13 -3.39
N ASP A 101 48.29 6.71 -2.73
CA ASP A 101 48.31 8.12 -2.30
C ASP A 101 48.33 9.13 -3.47
N GLU A 102 48.67 8.67 -4.68
CA GLU A 102 48.79 9.51 -5.88
C GLU A 102 47.45 9.79 -6.58
N TYR A 103 46.34 9.17 -6.13
CA TYR A 103 45.03 9.40 -6.73
C TYR A 103 44.36 10.65 -6.18
N GLU A 104 43.95 11.55 -7.08
CA GLU A 104 42.98 12.59 -6.77
C GLU A 104 41.60 11.95 -6.59
N ILE A 105 41.03 12.08 -5.38
CA ILE A 105 39.73 11.51 -5.03
C ILE A 105 38.74 12.62 -4.64
N SER A 106 37.49 12.46 -5.05
CA SER A 106 36.36 13.29 -4.64
C SER A 106 35.46 12.52 -3.70
N ILE A 107 35.06 13.16 -2.60
CA ILE A 107 34.30 12.53 -1.52
C ILE A 107 32.95 13.23 -1.41
N LYS A 108 31.87 12.45 -1.46
CA LYS A 108 30.51 12.91 -1.26
C LYS A 108 29.84 12.06 -0.19
N ILE A 109 29.21 12.73 0.76
CA ILE A 109 28.36 12.09 1.76
C ILE A 109 26.91 12.27 1.32
N LYS A 110 26.20 11.16 1.16
CA LYS A 110 24.76 11.15 0.92
C LYS A 110 24.08 10.69 2.19
N VAL A 111 23.23 11.54 2.76
CA VAL A 111 22.42 11.20 3.94
C VAL A 111 20.96 11.18 3.52
N THR A 112 20.26 10.09 3.81
CA THR A 112 18.82 9.99 3.64
C THR A 112 18.16 9.72 4.98
N LYS A 113 17.09 10.45 5.30
CA LYS A 113 16.31 10.18 6.52
C LYS A 113 15.68 8.80 6.40
N ILE A 114 15.94 7.93 7.37
CA ILE A 114 15.18 6.70 7.55
C ILE A 114 13.90 7.14 8.26
N SER A 115 12.96 7.69 7.48
CA SER A 115 11.60 7.77 7.95
C SER A 115 11.18 6.35 8.32
N LYS A 116 10.43 6.19 9.41
CA LYS A 116 9.79 4.91 9.74
C LYS A 116 8.77 4.45 8.66
N GLN A 117 8.82 5.00 7.44
CA GLN A 117 7.90 4.74 6.35
C GLN A 117 8.47 5.16 4.99
N SER A 118 8.36 4.25 4.01
CA SER A 118 8.81 4.32 2.61
C SER A 118 10.27 3.87 2.44
N ASP A 119 10.58 2.58 2.41
CA ASP A 119 10.00 1.59 1.50
C ASP A 119 9.40 0.37 2.23
N THR A 120 8.25 -0.08 1.73
CA THR A 120 7.66 -1.40 2.00
C THR A 120 7.75 -1.87 3.46
N LYS A 121 6.94 -1.24 4.33
CA LYS A 121 6.46 -1.93 5.54
C LYS A 121 5.41 -2.97 5.12
N ASP A 122 5.83 -3.91 4.28
CA ASP A 122 5.19 -5.22 4.22
C ASP A 122 5.33 -5.81 5.63
N ILE A 123 4.37 -6.64 6.03
CA ILE A 123 4.13 -7.11 7.41
C ILE A 123 5.33 -7.85 8.08
N SER A 124 6.48 -7.93 7.43
CA SER A 124 7.74 -8.46 7.97
C SER A 124 8.19 -7.82 9.29
N ALA A 125 7.72 -6.60 9.64
CA ALA A 125 8.04 -5.98 10.93
C ALA A 125 7.15 -6.43 12.11
N SER A 126 6.10 -7.22 11.86
CA SER A 126 5.21 -7.78 12.89
C SER A 126 5.17 -9.32 12.81
N GLY A 127 6.33 -9.96 12.70
CA GLY A 127 6.56 -11.36 13.10
C GLY A 127 5.84 -12.51 12.38
N SER A 128 4.74 -12.27 11.67
CA SER A 128 4.00 -13.31 10.92
C SER A 128 3.11 -12.69 9.85
N LEU A 129 3.25 -13.15 8.62
CA LEU A 129 2.35 -12.78 7.53
C LEU A 129 0.95 -13.38 7.80
N PRO A 130 -0.15 -12.63 7.70
CA PRO A 130 -1.50 -13.17 7.82
C PRO A 130 -1.74 -14.24 6.75
N SER A 131 -2.51 -15.29 7.08
CA SER A 131 -2.82 -16.33 6.10
C SER A 131 -3.57 -15.76 4.89
N LEU A 132 -3.24 -16.27 3.69
CA LEU A 132 -3.91 -15.87 2.45
C LEU A 132 -5.44 -15.98 2.57
N GLY A 133 -5.94 -17.05 3.20
CA GLY A 133 -7.38 -17.25 3.39
C GLY A 133 -8.05 -16.15 4.22
N SER A 134 -7.38 -15.65 5.27
CA SER A 134 -7.90 -14.53 6.07
C SER A 134 -7.97 -13.24 5.24
N LEU A 135 -6.95 -12.98 4.42
CA LEU A 135 -6.90 -11.81 3.53
C LEU A 135 -7.95 -11.91 2.42
N MET A 136 -8.12 -13.09 1.84
CA MET A 136 -9.14 -13.37 0.81
C MET A 136 -10.54 -13.18 1.37
N LEU A 137 -10.84 -13.70 2.56
CA LEU A 137 -12.15 -13.53 3.20
C LEU A 137 -12.46 -12.04 3.46
N GLN A 138 -11.45 -11.28 3.88
CA GLN A 138 -11.59 -9.84 4.05
C GLN A 138 -11.85 -9.12 2.73
N SER A 139 -11.13 -9.46 1.66
CA SER A 139 -11.34 -8.91 0.32
C SER A 139 -12.70 -9.28 -0.29
N VAL A 140 -13.20 -10.49 -0.01
CA VAL A 140 -14.54 -10.91 -0.43
C VAL A 140 -15.62 -10.13 0.33
N ALA A 141 -15.46 -9.93 1.64
CA ALA A 141 -16.39 -9.14 2.43
C ALA A 141 -16.39 -7.67 2.01
N VAL A 142 -15.20 -7.09 1.89
CA VAL A 142 -14.98 -5.67 1.55
C VAL A 142 -13.79 -5.59 0.58
N PRO A 143 -14.00 -5.19 -0.68
CA PRO A 143 -12.93 -5.17 -1.67
C PRO A 143 -11.88 -4.14 -1.24
N GLY A 144 -10.61 -4.54 -1.29
CA GLY A 144 -9.47 -3.73 -0.88
C GLY A 144 -9.09 -3.90 0.59
N LEU A 145 -9.89 -4.57 1.42
CA LEU A 145 -9.59 -4.73 2.85
C LEU A 145 -8.43 -5.70 3.11
N GLY A 146 -8.38 -6.83 2.38
CA GLY A 146 -7.26 -7.77 2.47
C GLY A 146 -5.94 -7.11 2.05
N LEU A 147 -5.96 -6.36 0.94
CA LEU A 147 -4.83 -5.56 0.46
C LEU A 147 -4.40 -4.47 1.45
N THR A 148 -5.36 -3.86 2.15
CA THR A 148 -5.08 -2.85 3.19
C THR A 148 -4.30 -3.45 4.34
N ARG A 149 -4.71 -4.64 4.81
CA ARG A 149 -3.96 -5.33 5.86
C ARG A 149 -2.56 -5.70 5.38
N LEU A 150 -2.45 -6.23 4.16
CA LEU A 150 -1.19 -6.68 3.56
C LEU A 150 -0.15 -5.56 3.42
N LYS A 151 -0.54 -4.41 2.86
CA LYS A 151 0.38 -3.31 2.49
C LYS A 151 0.33 -2.10 3.44
N GLN A 152 -0.53 -2.13 4.46
CA GLN A 152 -0.83 -1.00 5.35
C GLN A 152 -1.17 0.32 4.62
N LYS A 153 -1.74 0.23 3.43
CA LYS A 153 -2.21 1.36 2.61
C LYS A 153 -3.73 1.31 2.48
N PRO A 154 -4.44 2.44 2.35
CA PRO A 154 -5.90 2.49 2.39
C PRO A 154 -6.57 1.99 1.10
N PHE A 155 -6.34 0.72 0.73
CA PHE A 155 -6.94 0.10 -0.45
C PHE A 155 -8.45 -0.17 -0.29
N TRP A 156 -8.96 -0.20 0.94
CA TRP A 156 -10.38 -0.31 1.26
C TRP A 156 -11.26 0.77 0.60
N ILE A 157 -10.67 1.89 0.16
CA ILE A 157 -11.37 2.95 -0.59
C ILE A 157 -12.01 2.39 -1.88
N MET A 158 -11.48 1.30 -2.44
CA MET A 158 -12.09 0.60 -3.58
C MET A 158 -13.48 0.03 -3.28
N ALA A 159 -13.85 -0.12 -2.00
CA ALA A 159 -15.19 -0.52 -1.59
C ALA A 159 -16.26 0.52 -1.90
N VAL A 160 -15.92 1.82 -1.96
CA VAL A 160 -16.90 2.88 -2.22
C VAL A 160 -17.58 2.70 -3.59
N PRO A 161 -16.86 2.63 -4.73
CA PRO A 161 -17.50 2.37 -6.02
C PRO A 161 -18.13 0.97 -6.07
N GLY A 162 -17.53 -0.03 -5.41
CA GLY A 162 -18.07 -1.39 -5.36
C GLY A 162 -19.47 -1.45 -4.74
N TYR A 163 -19.64 -0.95 -3.52
CA TYR A 163 -20.94 -0.91 -2.86
C TYR A 163 -21.92 0.06 -3.51
N GLY A 164 -21.43 1.16 -4.08
CA GLY A 164 -22.28 2.06 -4.87
C GLY A 164 -22.93 1.35 -6.05
N LEU A 165 -22.19 0.50 -6.75
CA LEU A 165 -22.70 -0.33 -7.85
C LEU A 165 -23.66 -1.42 -7.38
N VAL A 166 -23.38 -2.09 -6.26
CA VAL A 166 -24.33 -3.07 -5.67
C VAL A 166 -25.64 -2.40 -5.28
N GLY A 167 -25.57 -1.26 -4.58
CA GLY A 167 -26.75 -0.49 -4.19
C GLY A 167 -27.56 -0.01 -5.40
N GLY A 168 -26.86 0.49 -6.44
CA GLY A 168 -27.48 0.87 -7.70
C GLY A 168 -28.19 -0.30 -8.40
N ALA A 169 -27.56 -1.48 -8.43
CA ALA A 169 -28.15 -2.68 -9.02
C ALA A 169 -29.46 -3.08 -8.32
N VAL A 170 -29.46 -3.11 -6.98
CA VAL A 170 -30.66 -3.41 -6.18
C VAL A 170 -31.76 -2.36 -6.42
N PHE A 171 -31.41 -1.07 -6.37
CA PHE A 171 -32.34 0.02 -6.57
C PHE A 171 -33.03 -0.04 -7.94
N TYR A 172 -32.25 -0.20 -9.01
CA TYR A 172 -32.80 -0.29 -10.36
C TYR A 172 -33.59 -1.58 -10.59
N LYS A 173 -33.19 -2.69 -9.95
CA LYS A 173 -33.94 -3.94 -10.03
C LYS A 173 -35.33 -3.81 -9.39
N LEU A 174 -35.40 -3.28 -8.16
CA LEU A 174 -36.67 -3.03 -7.48
C LEU A 174 -37.56 -2.07 -8.28
N SER A 175 -36.98 -0.99 -8.82
CA SER A 175 -37.70 -0.04 -9.67
C SER A 175 -38.23 -0.70 -10.95
N SER A 176 -37.45 -1.60 -11.56
CA SER A 176 -37.86 -2.30 -12.78
C SER A 176 -39.05 -3.22 -12.51
N ASP A 177 -39.05 -3.94 -11.38
CA ASP A 177 -40.12 -4.87 -11.01
C ASP A 177 -41.44 -4.12 -10.73
N ALA A 178 -41.37 -2.94 -10.09
CA ALA A 178 -42.53 -2.07 -9.92
C ALA A 178 -43.11 -1.56 -11.26
N ASN A 179 -42.25 -1.21 -12.23
CA ASN A 179 -42.71 -0.80 -13.56
C ASN A 179 -43.34 -1.95 -14.35
N LEU A 180 -42.80 -3.17 -14.22
CA LEU A 180 -43.39 -4.35 -14.82
C LEU A 180 -44.78 -4.66 -14.25
N GLU A 181 -44.95 -4.52 -12.94
CA GLU A 181 -46.24 -4.69 -12.29
C GLU A 181 -47.27 -3.63 -12.77
N ASN A 182 -46.86 -2.36 -12.86
CA ASN A 182 -47.73 -1.29 -13.38
C ASN A 182 -48.12 -1.51 -14.85
N SER A 183 -47.20 -2.02 -15.69
CA SER A 183 -47.50 -2.44 -17.06
C SER A 183 -48.59 -3.51 -17.09
N ASN A 184 -48.51 -4.52 -16.22
CA ASN A 184 -49.50 -5.60 -16.17
C ASN A 184 -50.86 -5.16 -15.63
N ARG A 185 -50.90 -4.14 -14.76
CA ARG A 185 -52.14 -3.60 -14.17
C ARG A 185 -52.86 -2.60 -15.05
N THR A 186 -52.15 -1.89 -15.93
CA THR A 186 -52.72 -0.80 -16.71
C THR A 186 -53.47 -1.32 -17.94
N SER A 187 -54.73 -0.89 -18.11
CA SER A 187 -55.56 -1.27 -19.26
C SER A 187 -55.25 -0.46 -20.53
N ASP A 188 -54.74 0.76 -20.40
CA ASP A 188 -54.35 1.61 -21.52
C ASP A 188 -53.10 1.05 -22.24
N PRO A 189 -53.16 0.81 -23.56
CA PRO A 189 -52.03 0.35 -24.36
C PRO A 189 -50.80 1.27 -24.33
N ASN A 190 -51.01 2.60 -24.37
CA ASN A 190 -49.91 3.57 -24.44
C ASN A 190 -49.12 3.61 -23.12
N ASP A 191 -49.83 3.63 -22.00
CA ASP A 191 -49.20 3.61 -20.68
C ASP A 191 -48.49 2.28 -20.43
N ARG A 192 -49.08 1.16 -20.88
CA ARG A 192 -48.46 -0.16 -20.79
C ARG A 192 -47.11 -0.20 -21.51
N GLU A 193 -47.04 0.33 -22.72
CA GLU A 193 -45.79 0.40 -23.49
C GLU A 193 -44.75 1.27 -22.79
N MET A 194 -45.15 2.45 -22.29
CA MET A 194 -44.25 3.34 -21.54
C MET A 194 -43.68 2.67 -20.28
N TYR A 195 -44.50 1.97 -19.49
CA TYR A 195 -44.03 1.25 -18.30
C TYR A 195 -43.09 0.09 -18.67
N TYR A 196 -43.40 -0.62 -19.76
CA TYR A 196 -42.59 -1.73 -20.23
C TYR A 196 -41.20 -1.29 -20.74
N ASP A 197 -41.12 -0.15 -21.44
CA ASP A 197 -39.85 0.42 -21.88
C ASP A 197 -38.99 0.90 -20.71
N ARG A 198 -39.60 1.55 -19.71
CA ARG A 198 -38.90 1.90 -18.46
C ARG A 198 -38.39 0.67 -17.71
N TYR A 199 -39.18 -0.40 -17.66
CA TYR A 199 -38.74 -1.68 -17.09
C TYR A 199 -37.49 -2.21 -17.80
N LYS A 200 -37.49 -2.26 -19.14
CA LYS A 200 -36.32 -2.71 -19.93
C LYS A 200 -35.08 -1.85 -19.63
N GLN A 201 -35.25 -0.53 -19.62
CA GLN A 201 -34.15 0.39 -19.38
C GLN A 201 -33.55 0.20 -17.98
N GLN A 202 -34.39 0.16 -16.94
CA GLN A 202 -33.94 -0.01 -15.55
C GLN A 202 -33.33 -1.39 -15.32
N LYS A 203 -33.86 -2.44 -15.94
CA LYS A 203 -33.27 -3.78 -15.90
C LYS A 203 -31.87 -3.80 -16.50
N ASN A 204 -31.65 -3.11 -17.62
CA ASN A 204 -30.32 -2.99 -18.22
C ASN A 204 -29.35 -2.24 -17.31
N PHE A 205 -29.77 -1.13 -16.68
CA PHE A 205 -28.94 -0.42 -15.70
C PHE A 205 -28.61 -1.30 -14.50
N ALA A 206 -29.57 -2.05 -13.96
CA ALA A 206 -29.32 -2.97 -12.86
C ALA A 206 -28.24 -4.00 -13.22
N LEU A 207 -28.29 -4.55 -14.45
CA LEU A 207 -27.31 -5.50 -14.95
C LEU A 207 -25.91 -4.88 -15.14
N ILE A 208 -25.83 -3.67 -15.68
CA ILE A 208 -24.57 -2.93 -15.83
C ILE A 208 -23.94 -2.67 -14.45
N CYS A 209 -24.74 -2.21 -13.49
CA CYS A 209 -24.27 -1.98 -12.12
C CYS A 209 -23.78 -3.28 -11.46
N ALA A 210 -24.54 -4.38 -11.58
CA ALA A 210 -24.14 -5.67 -11.03
C ALA A 210 -22.85 -6.20 -11.67
N ALA A 211 -22.72 -6.09 -13.00
CA ALA A 211 -21.51 -6.47 -13.72
C ALA A 211 -20.30 -5.62 -13.30
N GLY A 212 -20.49 -4.30 -13.18
CA GLY A 212 -19.45 -3.40 -12.68
C GLY A 212 -18.98 -3.75 -11.27
N ALA A 213 -19.92 -4.07 -10.37
CA ALA A 213 -19.59 -4.52 -9.02
C ALA A 213 -18.76 -5.81 -9.05
N ALA A 214 -19.13 -6.80 -9.87
CA ALA A 214 -18.37 -8.03 -10.00
C ALA A 214 -16.93 -7.77 -10.50
N VAL A 215 -16.75 -6.85 -11.45
CA VAL A 215 -15.42 -6.45 -11.96
C VAL A 215 -14.55 -5.86 -10.84
N VAL A 216 -15.10 -5.04 -9.94
CA VAL A 216 -14.36 -4.48 -8.80
C VAL A 216 -13.81 -5.57 -7.89
N TRP A 217 -14.62 -6.58 -7.55
CA TRP A 217 -14.18 -7.70 -6.70
C TRP A 217 -13.14 -8.58 -7.40
N ILE A 218 -13.32 -8.86 -8.70
CA ILE A 218 -12.36 -9.65 -9.48
C ILE A 218 -11.01 -8.93 -9.55
N ALA A 219 -11.01 -7.62 -9.80
CA ALA A 219 -9.80 -6.82 -9.85
C ALA A 219 -9.06 -6.81 -8.49
N ASP A 220 -9.80 -6.68 -7.39
CA ASP A 220 -9.21 -6.71 -6.03
C ASP A 220 -8.49 -8.04 -5.76
N LEU A 221 -9.14 -9.17 -6.04
CA LEU A 221 -8.58 -10.50 -5.85
C LEU A 221 -7.36 -10.74 -6.77
N ALA A 222 -7.43 -10.26 -8.01
CA ALA A 222 -6.34 -10.36 -8.97
C ALA A 222 -5.09 -9.58 -8.55
N ILE A 223 -5.25 -8.46 -7.82
CA ILE A 223 -4.13 -7.67 -7.28
C ILE A 223 -3.61 -8.28 -5.96
N LEU A 224 -4.49 -8.82 -5.13
CA LEU A 224 -4.13 -9.40 -3.83
C LEU A 224 -3.19 -10.59 -3.97
N PHE A 225 -3.46 -11.50 -4.91
CA PHE A 225 -2.69 -12.73 -5.08
C PHE A 225 -1.18 -12.51 -5.37
N PRO A 226 -0.78 -11.73 -6.39
CA PRO A 226 0.63 -11.44 -6.63
C PRO A 226 1.25 -10.61 -5.51
N ALA A 227 0.50 -9.69 -4.90
CA ALA A 227 0.98 -8.92 -3.76
C ALA A 227 1.34 -9.83 -2.57
N TYR A 228 0.50 -10.83 -2.27
CA TYR A 228 0.76 -11.79 -1.21
C TYR A 228 1.96 -12.68 -1.52
N SER A 229 2.06 -13.18 -2.75
CA SER A 229 3.21 -13.99 -3.20
C SER A 229 4.54 -13.25 -3.01
N ASN A 230 4.58 -11.96 -3.39
CA ASN A 230 5.75 -11.11 -3.21
C ASN A 230 6.07 -10.88 -1.73
N ALA A 231 5.07 -10.57 -0.91
CA ALA A 231 5.25 -10.38 0.53
C ALA A 231 5.77 -11.65 1.22
N LYS A 232 5.25 -12.83 0.83
CA LYS A 232 5.72 -14.14 1.33
C LYS A 232 7.16 -14.43 0.95
N LYS A 233 7.60 -14.08 -0.26
CA LYS A 233 8.99 -14.26 -0.70
C LYS A 233 9.96 -13.39 0.13
N GLN A 234 9.51 -12.19 0.53
CA GLN A 234 10.31 -11.26 1.32
C GLN A 234 10.34 -11.58 2.81
N SER A 235 9.29 -12.19 3.37
CA SER A 235 9.21 -12.49 4.80
C SER A 235 10.09 -13.67 5.23
N GLY A 236 10.71 -14.41 4.30
CA GLY A 236 11.53 -15.60 4.59
C GLY A 236 10.77 -16.72 5.33
N ASP A 237 9.45 -16.58 5.46
CA ASP A 237 8.64 -17.39 6.34
C ASP A 237 8.30 -18.72 5.66
N THR A 238 9.00 -19.76 6.08
CA THR A 238 8.79 -21.15 5.66
C THR A 238 7.71 -21.86 6.49
N ARG A 239 7.00 -21.18 7.40
CA ARG A 239 5.87 -21.81 8.09
C ARG A 239 4.64 -21.89 7.18
N LYS A 240 4.31 -23.12 6.78
CA LYS A 240 3.07 -23.47 6.11
C LYS A 240 1.90 -23.36 7.09
N SER A 241 1.27 -22.19 7.17
CA SER A 241 -0.10 -22.12 7.69
C SER A 241 -1.05 -22.50 6.56
N ASP A 242 -1.37 -23.80 6.47
CA ASP A 242 -2.29 -24.30 5.45
C ASP A 242 -3.73 -24.19 5.98
N LEU A 243 -4.55 -23.37 5.29
CA LEU A 243 -6.00 -23.36 5.47
C LEU A 243 -6.58 -24.42 4.53
N PHE A 244 -7.18 -25.46 5.10
CA PHE A 244 -7.87 -26.47 4.32
C PHE A 244 -9.38 -26.23 4.38
N VAL A 245 -9.99 -26.07 3.22
CA VAL A 245 -11.44 -26.14 3.05
C VAL A 245 -11.74 -27.57 2.63
N ILE A 246 -12.30 -28.35 3.54
CA ILE A 246 -12.64 -29.75 3.27
C ILE A 246 -14.16 -29.84 3.17
N PRO A 247 -14.72 -30.17 2.00
CA PRO A 247 -16.13 -30.54 1.91
C PRO A 247 -16.32 -31.84 2.69
N ASP A 248 -17.25 -31.83 3.64
CA ASP A 248 -17.50 -32.94 4.54
C ASP A 248 -19.00 -33.24 4.60
N PHE A 249 -19.38 -34.43 5.07
CA PHE A 249 -20.78 -34.83 5.19
C PHE A 249 -21.08 -35.15 6.65
N SER A 250 -21.90 -34.31 7.29
CA SER A 250 -22.29 -34.53 8.68
C SER A 250 -23.36 -35.61 8.75
N THR A 251 -23.02 -36.76 9.34
CA THR A 251 -23.98 -37.85 9.57
C THR A 251 -25.06 -37.50 10.60
N THR A 252 -24.82 -36.51 11.45
CA THR A 252 -25.79 -36.04 12.46
C THR A 252 -26.89 -35.18 11.85
N CYS A 253 -26.58 -34.40 10.82
CA CYS A 253 -27.51 -33.50 10.16
C CYS A 253 -27.96 -33.99 8.77
N ASN A 254 -27.39 -35.10 8.27
CA ASN A 254 -27.61 -35.67 6.95
C ASN A 254 -27.54 -34.62 5.82
N ALA A 255 -26.57 -33.70 5.91
CA ALA A 255 -26.42 -32.57 5.00
C ALA A 255 -24.94 -32.31 4.69
N PRO A 256 -24.62 -31.79 3.48
CA PRO A 256 -23.27 -31.37 3.13
C PRO A 256 -22.87 -30.17 3.98
N VAL A 257 -21.69 -30.23 4.57
CA VAL A 257 -21.10 -29.17 5.39
C VAL A 257 -19.71 -28.84 4.89
N ILE A 258 -19.27 -27.60 5.12
CA ILE A 258 -17.92 -27.16 4.76
C ILE A 258 -17.15 -26.95 6.05
N THR A 259 -16.11 -27.75 6.25
CA THR A 259 -15.26 -27.66 7.45
C THR A 259 -14.01 -26.85 7.12
N LEU A 260 -13.77 -25.81 7.91
CA LEU A 260 -12.57 -24.98 7.84
C LEU A 260 -11.56 -25.48 8.89
N LYS A 261 -10.45 -26.08 8.45
CA LYS A 261 -9.34 -26.46 9.34
C LYS A 261 -8.21 -25.46 9.22
N TYR A 262 -7.75 -24.96 10.36
CA TYR A 262 -6.62 -24.05 10.49
C TYR A 262 -5.58 -24.63 11.44
N THR A 263 -4.33 -24.72 10.99
CA THR A 263 -3.20 -25.22 11.78
C THR A 263 -2.23 -24.06 12.04
N PHE A 264 -1.92 -23.83 13.32
CA PHE A 264 -0.96 -22.82 13.78
C PHE A 264 0.49 -23.29 13.61
#